data_AF-A0A2R6BTX8-F1
#
_entry.id   AF-A0A2R6BTX8-F1
#
_cell.length_a   1.000
_cell.length_b   1.000
_cell.length_c   1.000
_cell.angle_alpha   90.00
_cell.angle_beta   90.00
_cell.angle_gamma   90.00
#
_symmetry.space_group_name_H-M   'P 1'
#
loop_
_entity.id
_entity.type
_entity.pdbx_description
1 polymer ?
#
loop_
_entity_poly.entity_id
_entity_poly.type
_entity_poly.pdbx_seq_one_letter_code
_entity_poly.pdbx_strand_id
1 'polypeptide(L)'
;MSIETIQKVAVPLYSLDGEVIGEIDLPSFFAMPVRKDLIKRAYLAIFTSRKQPQGRDPLAGKKVSVRSFGTGLELARVPRHVNGRAGFAPMTRGGYKPHPPRVEKKIIELINIKEKRLAFVSALAATSKKEFVKLRGHKFDQEKIKALPIIVKDDLETLEKTREASFF
;
A
#
# COMPACT_ATOMS: atom_id res chain seq x y z
N MET A 1 31.03 0.85 -12.44
CA MET A 1 30.07 0.47 -13.48
C MET A 1 29.74 1.73 -14.24
N SER A 2 30.30 1.78 -15.44
CA SER A 2 30.37 2.90 -16.36
C SER A 2 29.03 3.60 -16.55
N ILE A 3 29.08 4.93 -16.58
CA ILE A 3 27.99 5.83 -17.01
C ILE A 3 27.92 5.78 -18.56
N GLU A 4 27.98 4.57 -19.11
CA GLU A 4 27.97 4.32 -20.54
C GLU A 4 26.52 4.39 -21.02
N THR A 5 26.23 5.52 -21.66
CA THR A 5 25.11 5.76 -22.57
C THR A 5 23.74 5.52 -21.95
N ILE A 6 23.34 6.43 -21.06
CA ILE A 6 21.92 6.59 -20.73
C ILE A 6 21.22 7.03 -22.01
N GLN A 7 20.48 6.10 -22.63
CA GLN A 7 19.72 6.36 -23.84
C GLN A 7 18.70 7.47 -23.56
N LYS A 8 18.95 8.66 -24.09
CA LYS A 8 18.00 9.78 -24.06
C LYS A 8 16.83 9.39 -24.97
N VAL A 9 15.66 9.27 -24.38
CA VAL A 9 14.42 8.98 -25.09
C VAL A 9 13.65 10.29 -25.19
N ALA A 10 13.46 10.79 -26.41
CA ALA A 10 12.59 11.92 -26.67
C ALA A 10 11.13 11.46 -26.65
N VAL A 11 10.24 12.27 -26.08
CA VAL A 11 8.81 12.00 -25.96
C VAL A 11 8.02 13.20 -26.51
N PRO A 12 6.93 12.97 -27.26
CA PRO A 12 6.07 14.04 -27.76
C PRO A 12 5.42 14.85 -26.63
N LEU A 13 5.41 16.17 -26.81
CA LEU A 13 4.68 17.15 -26.01
C LEU A 13 3.30 17.39 -26.64
N TYR A 14 2.25 17.22 -25.84
CA TYR A 14 0.87 17.38 -26.27
C TYR A 14 0.28 18.76 -25.91
N SER A 15 -0.53 19.31 -26.82
CA SER A 15 -1.40 20.47 -26.59
C SER A 15 -2.64 20.09 -25.78
N LEU A 16 -3.43 21.10 -25.36
CA LEU A 16 -4.75 20.89 -24.75
C LEU A 16 -5.74 20.20 -25.70
N ASP A 17 -5.52 20.30 -27.01
CA ASP A 17 -6.36 19.68 -28.04
C ASP A 17 -5.89 18.25 -28.40
N GLY A 18 -4.81 17.76 -27.76
CA GLY A 18 -4.24 16.44 -28.04
C GLY A 18 -3.31 16.38 -29.25
N GLU A 19 -2.92 17.53 -29.81
CA GLU A 19 -1.97 17.62 -30.92
C GLU A 19 -0.52 17.61 -30.42
N VAL A 20 0.41 17.08 -31.23
CA VAL A 20 1.84 17.05 -30.87
C VAL A 20 2.48 18.38 -31.26
N ILE A 21 2.86 19.19 -30.28
CA ILE A 21 3.49 20.51 -30.48
C ILE A 21 4.99 20.37 -30.70
N GLY A 22 5.65 19.43 -30.01
CA GLY A 22 7.09 19.27 -30.04
C GLY A 22 7.56 18.00 -29.35
N GLU A 23 8.86 17.88 -29.10
CA GLU A 23 9.46 16.75 -28.38
C GLU A 23 10.30 17.24 -27.20
N ILE A 24 10.27 16.49 -26.11
CA ILE A 24 11.04 16.75 -24.89
C ILE A 24 11.92 15.53 -24.57
N ASP A 25 13.17 15.79 -24.24
CA ASP A 25 14.10 14.77 -23.75
C ASP A 25 13.72 14.31 -22.34
N LEU A 26 13.50 13.01 -22.17
CA LEU A 26 13.29 12.45 -20.84
C LEU A 26 14.57 12.51 -20.00
N PRO A 27 14.43 12.82 -18.70
CA PRO A 27 15.52 12.68 -17.76
C PRO A 27 16.07 11.25 -17.66
N SER A 28 17.33 11.14 -17.25
CA SER A 28 18.08 9.88 -17.16
C SER A 28 17.45 8.83 -16.25
N PHE A 29 16.60 9.25 -15.29
CA PHE A 29 15.96 8.36 -14.33
C PHE A 29 14.99 7.36 -14.99
N PHE A 30 14.42 7.71 -16.15
CA PHE A 30 13.48 6.84 -16.88
C PHE A 30 14.13 5.66 -17.59
N ALA A 31 15.45 5.71 -17.81
CA ALA A 31 16.22 4.62 -18.39
C ALA A 31 16.68 3.58 -17.34
N MET A 32 16.42 3.83 -16.05
CA MET A 32 16.87 2.95 -14.98
C MET A 32 16.19 1.55 -15.05
N PRO A 33 16.89 0.46 -14.68
CA PRO A 33 16.25 -0.85 -14.56
C PRO A 33 15.12 -0.85 -13.52
N VAL A 34 14.05 -1.58 -13.84
CA VAL A 34 12.87 -1.72 -12.98
C VAL A 34 13.09 -2.87 -12.00
N ARG A 35 13.21 -2.54 -10.71
CA ARG A 35 13.49 -3.43 -9.58
C ARG A 35 12.22 -3.64 -8.75
N LYS A 36 11.47 -4.70 -9.09
CA LYS A 36 10.19 -5.03 -8.43
C LYS A 36 10.34 -5.37 -6.95
N ASP A 37 11.49 -5.92 -6.56
CA ASP A 37 11.88 -6.22 -5.17
C ASP A 37 11.87 -4.96 -4.29
N LEU A 38 12.59 -3.92 -4.71
CA LEU A 38 12.68 -2.66 -3.97
C LEU A 38 11.35 -1.92 -3.93
N ILE A 39 10.62 -1.91 -5.06
CA ILE A 39 9.30 -1.29 -5.15
C ILE A 39 8.32 -1.96 -4.16
N LYS A 40 8.29 -3.29 -4.13
CA LYS A 40 7.42 -4.05 -3.22
C LYS A 40 7.75 -3.75 -1.76
N ARG A 41 9.03 -3.74 -1.39
CA ARG A 41 9.45 -3.43 -0.02
C ARG A 41 9.08 -1.99 0.39
N ALA A 42 9.35 -1.02 -0.47
CA ALA A 42 8.96 0.36 -0.23
C ALA A 42 7.44 0.53 -0.10
N TYR A 43 6.67 -0.17 -0.93
CA TYR A 43 5.21 -0.16 -0.86
C TYR A 43 4.69 -0.73 0.48
N LEU A 44 5.22 -1.87 0.94
CA LEU A 44 4.80 -2.48 2.21
C LEU A 44 5.09 -1.58 3.42
N ALA A 45 6.25 -0.92 3.44
CA ALA A 45 6.61 0.06 4.47
C ALA A 45 5.65 1.26 4.48
N ILE A 46 5.36 1.84 3.31
CA ILE A 46 4.41 2.98 3.20
C ILE A 46 2.98 2.55 3.53
N PHE A 47 2.59 1.33 3.16
CA PHE A 47 1.26 0.81 3.44
C PHE A 47 1.07 0.57 4.94
N THR A 48 2.07 0.01 5.62
CA THR A 48 2.03 -0.21 7.06
C THR A 48 2.08 1.08 7.86
N SER A 49 2.78 2.12 7.40
CA SER A 49 2.82 3.42 8.07
C SER A 49 1.47 4.14 8.11
N ARG A 50 0.54 3.80 7.20
CA ARG A 50 -0.82 4.36 7.18
C ARG A 50 -1.79 3.64 8.12
N LYS A 51 -1.41 2.49 8.69
CA LYS A 51 -2.30 1.69 9.53
C LYS A 51 -2.41 2.28 10.92
N GLN A 52 -3.65 2.41 11.41
CA GLN A 52 -3.91 2.80 12.78
C GLN A 52 -3.73 1.60 13.73
N PRO A 53 -3.01 1.76 14.86
CA PRO A 53 -2.95 0.74 15.90
C PRO A 53 -4.33 0.39 16.42
N GLN A 54 -4.59 -0.90 16.61
CA GLN A 54 -5.84 -1.42 17.17
C GLN A 54 -5.55 -2.37 18.32
N GLY A 55 -6.43 -2.41 19.31
CA GLY A 55 -6.33 -3.34 20.43
C GLY A 55 -7.65 -3.55 21.14
N ARG A 56 -7.68 -4.56 22.01
CA ARG A 56 -8.78 -4.80 22.95
C ARG A 56 -8.37 -4.35 24.35
N ASP A 57 -9.35 -4.07 25.22
CA ASP A 57 -9.09 -3.86 26.65
C ASP A 57 -8.28 -5.08 27.19
N PRO A 58 -7.10 -4.89 27.79
CA PRO A 58 -6.28 -5.97 28.35
C PRO A 58 -7.02 -6.88 29.34
N LEU A 59 -8.06 -6.35 29.98
CA LEU A 59 -8.89 -7.04 30.96
C LEU A 59 -10.22 -7.57 30.39
N ALA A 60 -10.44 -7.46 29.06
CA ALA A 60 -11.64 -7.99 28.41
C ALA A 60 -11.79 -9.49 28.67
N GLY A 61 -12.96 -9.91 29.19
CA GLY A 61 -13.25 -11.30 29.54
C GLY A 61 -12.49 -11.84 30.77
N LYS A 62 -11.77 -10.96 31.49
CA LYS A 62 -11.03 -11.29 32.73
C LYS A 62 -11.58 -10.64 33.99
N LYS A 63 -12.46 -9.63 33.88
CA LYS A 63 -13.11 -8.94 35.01
C LYS A 63 -14.24 -9.79 35.61
N VAL A 64 -13.92 -11.01 36.07
CA VAL A 64 -14.88 -11.96 36.64
C VAL A 64 -14.29 -12.71 37.83
N SER A 65 -15.09 -12.92 38.87
CA SER A 65 -14.76 -13.76 40.03
C SER A 65 -15.27 -15.17 39.80
N VAL A 66 -14.36 -16.07 39.42
CA VAL A 66 -14.67 -17.48 39.12
C VAL A 66 -13.60 -18.42 39.66
N ARG A 67 -14.00 -19.64 40.02
CA ARG A 67 -13.10 -20.72 40.45
C ARG A 67 -13.55 -22.04 39.82
N SER A 68 -12.62 -22.96 39.58
CA SER A 68 -12.99 -24.32 39.22
C SER A 68 -13.57 -25.06 40.44
N PHE A 69 -14.68 -25.77 40.27
CA PHE A 69 -15.27 -26.57 41.35
C PHE A 69 -14.50 -27.88 41.62
N GLY A 70 -13.50 -28.21 40.81
CA GLY A 70 -12.70 -29.42 40.98
C GLY A 70 -13.32 -30.66 40.33
N THR A 71 -12.96 -31.83 40.84
CA THR A 71 -13.42 -33.15 40.38
C THR A 71 -14.58 -33.67 41.23
N GLY A 72 -15.27 -34.72 40.78
CA GLY A 72 -16.32 -35.39 41.57
C GLY A 72 -17.73 -34.83 41.40
N LEU A 73 -17.93 -33.90 40.45
CA LEU A 73 -19.23 -33.28 40.15
C LEU A 73 -19.73 -33.59 38.72
N GLU A 74 -19.08 -34.52 38.01
CA GLU A 74 -19.36 -34.84 36.58
C GLU A 74 -19.34 -33.62 35.64
N LEU A 75 -18.66 -32.55 36.06
CA LEU A 75 -18.53 -31.29 35.32
C LEU A 75 -17.11 -31.10 34.77
N ALA A 76 -17.02 -30.43 33.63
CA ALA A 76 -15.73 -29.97 33.12
C ALA A 76 -15.06 -28.99 34.11
N ARG A 77 -13.74 -29.12 34.26
CA ARG A 77 -12.87 -28.38 35.21
C ARG A 77 -12.65 -26.89 34.86
N VAL A 78 -13.54 -26.30 34.07
CA VAL A 78 -13.49 -24.89 33.66
C VAL A 78 -13.81 -23.99 34.86
N PRO A 79 -13.21 -22.79 34.98
CA PRO A 79 -13.60 -21.83 36.01
C PRO A 79 -15.08 -21.46 35.86
N ARG A 80 -15.81 -21.47 36.98
CA ARG A 80 -17.24 -21.19 37.03
C ARG A 80 -17.54 -20.11 38.07
N HIS A 81 -18.60 -19.36 37.80
CA HIS A 81 -19.26 -18.52 38.79
C HIS A 81 -19.96 -19.40 39.83
N VAL A 82 -20.32 -18.81 40.97
CA VAL A 82 -21.08 -19.50 42.03
C VAL A 82 -22.40 -20.08 41.51
N ASN A 83 -23.01 -19.45 40.49
CA ASN A 83 -24.23 -19.94 39.83
C ASN A 83 -24.00 -21.06 38.78
N GLY A 84 -22.78 -21.62 38.68
CA GLY A 84 -22.45 -22.72 37.77
C GLY A 84 -22.13 -22.32 36.32
N ARG A 85 -22.29 -21.05 35.93
CA ARG A 85 -21.93 -20.57 34.59
C ARG A 85 -20.41 -20.56 34.40
N ALA A 86 -19.94 -21.12 33.28
CA ALA A 86 -18.53 -21.11 32.94
C ALA A 86 -18.07 -19.72 32.48
N GLY A 87 -16.88 -19.31 32.90
CA GLY A 87 -16.26 -18.03 32.57
C GLY A 87 -14.74 -18.10 32.63
N PHE A 88 -14.06 -17.00 32.32
CA PHE A 88 -12.58 -16.89 32.38
C PHE A 88 -11.84 -17.97 31.57
N ALA A 89 -12.42 -18.46 30.47
CA ALA A 89 -11.74 -19.42 29.59
C ALA A 89 -12.01 -19.07 28.11
N PRO A 90 -11.06 -19.33 27.20
CA PRO A 90 -11.15 -18.88 25.81
C PRO A 90 -12.30 -19.53 25.03
N MET A 91 -12.66 -20.75 25.40
CA MET A 91 -13.77 -21.51 24.82
C MET A 91 -15.15 -21.14 25.40
N THR A 92 -15.19 -20.32 26.46
CA THR A 92 -16.45 -19.95 27.12
C THR A 92 -17.03 -18.67 26.55
N ARG A 93 -18.37 -18.59 26.47
CA ARG A 93 -19.07 -17.36 26.07
C ARG A 93 -18.76 -16.25 27.08
N GLY A 94 -18.21 -15.13 26.60
CA GLY A 94 -17.81 -14.00 27.45
C GLY A 94 -16.45 -14.16 28.13
N GLY A 95 -15.71 -15.24 27.86
CA GLY A 95 -14.34 -15.42 28.31
C GLY A 95 -13.33 -14.56 27.54
N TYR A 96 -12.09 -14.53 28.01
CA TYR A 96 -11.01 -13.76 27.36
C TYR A 96 -10.54 -14.44 26.08
N LYS A 97 -10.16 -13.64 25.08
CA LYS A 97 -9.54 -14.17 23.85
C LYS A 97 -8.03 -14.39 24.08
N PRO A 98 -7.46 -15.55 23.71
CA PRO A 98 -6.01 -15.75 23.77
C PRO A 98 -5.33 -14.96 22.64
N HIS A 99 -4.16 -14.39 22.92
CA HIS A 99 -3.40 -13.54 21.99
C HIS A 99 -4.24 -12.46 21.30
N PRO A 100 -4.95 -11.59 22.06
CA PRO A 100 -5.74 -10.53 21.48
C PRO A 100 -4.83 -9.51 20.77
N PRO A 101 -5.34 -8.77 19.77
CA PRO A 101 -4.59 -7.66 19.20
C PRO A 101 -4.31 -6.64 20.31
N ARG A 102 -3.05 -6.19 20.39
CA ARG A 102 -2.60 -5.16 21.32
C ARG A 102 -2.17 -3.93 20.56
N VAL A 103 -2.44 -2.77 21.15
CA VAL A 103 -2.01 -1.47 20.63
C VAL A 103 -0.48 -1.39 20.56
N GLU A 104 0.21 -2.03 21.50
CA GLU A 104 1.68 -2.11 21.60
C GLU A 104 2.35 -2.86 20.44
N LYS A 105 1.59 -3.56 19.59
CA LYS A 105 2.17 -4.32 18.48
C LYS A 105 2.87 -3.38 17.51
N LYS A 106 4.14 -3.65 17.20
CA LYS A 106 4.88 -2.97 16.13
C LYS A 106 4.30 -3.38 14.78
N ILE A 107 3.48 -2.50 14.19
CA ILE A 107 2.81 -2.73 12.90
C ILE A 107 3.57 -2.05 11.75
N ILE A 108 4.29 -0.96 12.06
CA ILE A 108 4.96 -0.12 11.08
C ILE A 108 6.31 -0.76 10.71
N GLU A 109 6.53 -0.97 9.41
CA GLU A 109 7.81 -1.39 8.87
C GLU A 109 8.63 -0.15 8.48
N LEU A 110 9.87 -0.07 8.95
CA LEU A 110 10.78 1.03 8.64
C LEU A 110 11.60 0.72 7.39
N ILE A 111 11.91 1.77 6.61
CA ILE A 111 12.72 1.67 5.39
C ILE A 111 13.80 2.75 5.37
N ASN A 112 14.95 2.39 4.81
CA ASN A 112 16.07 3.32 4.63
C ASN A 112 15.72 4.40 3.60
N ILE A 113 16.20 5.62 3.83
CA ILE A 113 15.96 6.76 2.92
C ILE A 113 16.52 6.49 1.52
N LYS A 114 17.73 5.91 1.42
CA LYS A 114 18.37 5.57 0.14
C LYS A 114 17.57 4.52 -0.63
N GLU A 115 17.09 3.51 0.07
CA GLU A 115 16.27 2.44 -0.50
C GLU A 115 14.93 2.98 -1.02
N LYS A 116 14.27 3.83 -0.23
CA LYS A 116 13.03 4.50 -0.63
C LYS A 116 13.21 5.36 -1.89
N ARG A 117 14.31 6.13 -1.97
CA ARG A 117 14.63 6.94 -3.16
C ARG A 117 14.87 6.08 -4.39
N LEU A 118 15.63 5.00 -4.24
CA LEU A 118 15.92 4.07 -5.34
C LEU A 118 14.65 3.36 -5.83
N ALA A 119 13.79 2.93 -4.90
CA ALA A 119 12.49 2.33 -5.23
C ALA A 119 11.58 3.32 -5.98
N PHE A 120 11.58 4.60 -5.56
CA PHE A 120 10.80 5.64 -6.23
C PHE A 120 11.28 5.87 -7.68
N VAL A 121 12.58 6.02 -7.90
CA VAL A 121 13.14 6.17 -9.24
C VAL A 121 12.83 4.95 -10.10
N SER A 122 12.96 3.75 -9.55
CA SER A 122 12.67 2.50 -10.27
C SER A 122 11.18 2.36 -10.62
N ALA A 123 10.28 2.83 -9.76
CA ALA A 123 8.85 2.90 -10.04
C ALA A 123 8.53 3.94 -11.13
N LEU A 124 9.22 5.08 -11.13
CA LEU A 124 9.09 6.10 -12.17
C LEU A 124 9.58 5.58 -13.52
N ALA A 125 10.70 4.84 -13.56
CA ALA A 125 11.17 4.18 -14.78
C ALA A 125 10.20 3.10 -15.31
N ALA A 126 9.31 2.56 -14.47
CA ALA A 126 8.30 1.62 -14.91
C ALA A 126 7.14 2.30 -15.66
N THR A 127 6.90 3.60 -15.47
CA THR A 127 5.80 4.32 -16.14
C THR A 127 6.09 4.63 -17.60
N SER A 128 7.36 4.77 -17.99
CA SER A 128 7.77 4.95 -19.39
C SER A 128 7.65 3.67 -20.22
N LYS A 129 7.62 2.50 -19.58
CA LYS A 129 7.58 1.20 -20.25
C LYS A 129 6.15 0.72 -20.46
N LYS A 130 5.71 0.71 -21.73
CA LYS A 130 4.35 0.27 -22.13
C LYS A 130 3.96 -1.12 -21.60
N GLU A 131 4.91 -2.05 -21.52
CA GLU A 131 4.68 -3.41 -21.01
C GLU A 131 4.16 -3.42 -19.57
N PHE A 132 4.83 -2.69 -18.67
CA PHE A 132 4.43 -2.64 -17.25
C PHE A 132 3.09 -1.94 -17.04
N VAL A 133 2.80 -0.92 -17.86
CA VAL A 133 1.54 -0.18 -17.80
C VAL A 133 0.37 -1.06 -18.27
N LYS A 134 0.53 -1.81 -19.37
CA LYS A 134 -0.45 -2.80 -19.83
C LYS A 134 -0.66 -3.92 -18.81
N LEU A 135 0.42 -4.48 -18.27
CA LEU A 135 0.36 -5.55 -17.26
C LEU A 135 -0.38 -5.12 -15.98
N ARG A 136 -0.37 -3.82 -15.64
CA ARG A 136 -1.13 -3.28 -14.51
C ARG A 136 -2.65 -3.24 -14.77
N GLY A 137 -3.09 -3.33 -16.04
CA GLY A 137 -4.50 -3.32 -16.44
C GLY A 137 -4.99 -1.98 -17.02
N HIS A 138 -4.10 -1.04 -17.31
CA HIS A 138 -4.46 0.20 -17.99
C HIS A 138 -4.79 -0.07 -19.46
N LYS A 139 -5.95 0.41 -19.90
CA LYS A 139 -6.39 0.34 -21.30
C LYS A 139 -6.04 1.68 -21.95
N PHE A 140 -5.21 1.64 -22.99
CA PHE A 140 -4.87 2.82 -23.77
C PHE A 140 -4.78 2.44 -25.25
N ASP A 141 -5.28 3.33 -26.11
CA ASP A 141 -5.22 3.17 -27.55
C ASP A 141 -3.77 3.31 -28.01
N GLN A 142 -3.18 2.21 -28.44
CA GLN A 142 -1.76 2.16 -28.84
C GLN A 142 -1.47 3.02 -30.06
N GLU A 143 -2.49 3.30 -30.86
CA GLU A 143 -2.41 4.12 -32.07
C GLU A 143 -2.38 5.62 -31.74
N LYS A 144 -3.15 6.06 -30.74
CA LYS A 144 -3.20 7.46 -30.32
C LYS A 144 -2.04 7.83 -29.40
N ILE A 145 -1.67 6.93 -28.48
CA ILE A 145 -0.59 7.17 -27.50
C ILE A 145 0.71 6.53 -28.01
N LYS A 146 1.46 7.35 -28.76
CA LYS A 146 2.71 6.94 -29.40
C LYS A 146 3.83 6.65 -28.39
N ALA A 147 3.90 7.40 -27.29
CA ALA A 147 4.91 7.21 -26.25
C ALA A 147 4.32 7.39 -24.83
N LEU A 148 4.99 6.81 -23.84
CA LEU A 148 4.74 7.01 -22.41
C LEU A 148 6.06 7.47 -21.77
N PRO A 149 6.05 8.33 -20.75
CA PRO A 149 4.92 9.02 -20.12
C PRO A 149 4.25 10.07 -21.03
N ILE A 150 3.01 10.46 -20.73
CA ILE A 150 2.32 11.54 -21.44
C ILE A 150 2.76 12.86 -20.84
N ILE A 151 3.25 13.78 -21.68
CA ILE A 151 3.69 15.12 -21.28
C ILE A 151 2.77 16.13 -21.95
N VAL A 152 2.17 17.00 -21.15
CA VAL A 152 1.23 18.03 -21.59
C VAL A 152 1.82 19.40 -21.27
N LYS A 153 1.48 20.40 -22.07
CA LYS A 153 1.90 21.79 -21.84
C LYS A 153 1.33 22.35 -20.52
N ASP A 154 2.09 23.24 -19.89
CA ASP A 154 1.77 23.87 -18.60
C ASP A 154 0.46 24.68 -18.61
N ASP A 155 -0.06 25.02 -19.80
CA ASP A 155 -1.35 25.71 -19.97
C ASP A 155 -2.51 24.97 -19.26
N LEU A 156 -2.39 23.65 -19.05
CA LEU A 156 -3.37 22.83 -18.31
C LEU A 156 -3.59 23.33 -16.86
N GLU A 157 -2.57 23.92 -16.23
CA GLU A 157 -2.67 24.46 -14.87
C GLU A 157 -3.59 25.69 -14.76
N THR A 158 -3.88 26.36 -15.89
CA THR A 158 -4.71 27.58 -15.91
C THR A 158 -6.21 27.31 -16.09
N LEU A 159 -6.61 26.05 -16.29
CA LEU A 159 -8.02 25.68 -16.44
C LEU A 159 -8.78 25.78 -15.11
N GLU A 160 -9.86 26.57 -15.09
CA GLU A 160 -10.67 26.77 -13.88
C GLU A 160 -11.86 25.81 -13.78
N LYS A 161 -12.39 25.35 -14.91
CA LYS A 161 -13.63 24.57 -14.95
C LYS A 161 -13.35 23.09 -15.21
N THR A 162 -14.00 22.22 -14.42
CA THR A 162 -13.97 20.76 -14.61
C THR A 162 -14.46 20.33 -15.98
N ARG A 163 -15.41 21.08 -16.57
CA ARG A 163 -15.93 20.78 -17.90
C ARG A 163 -14.83 20.89 -18.96
N GLU A 164 -13.99 21.91 -18.87
CA GLU A 164 -12.86 22.13 -19.79
C GLU A 164 -11.80 21.04 -19.60
N ALA A 165 -11.48 20.66 -18.35
CA ALA A 165 -10.53 19.59 -18.05
C ALA A 165 -11.00 18.17 -18.42
N SER A 166 -12.32 17.95 -18.56
CA SER A 166 -12.88 16.65 -18.94
C SER A 166 -12.90 16.40 -20.45
N PHE A 167 -12.78 17.46 -21.26
CA PHE A 167 -12.73 17.33 -22.73
C PHE A 167 -11.32 16.98 -23.24
N PHE A 168 -10.31 17.17 -22.39
CA PHE A 168 -8.97 16.62 -22.56
C PHE A 168 -8.99 15.09 -22.42
#